data_AF-A0A355F5Y8-F1
#
_entry.id   AF-A0A355F5Y8-F1
#
_cell.length_a   1.000
_cell.length_b   1.000
_cell.length_c   1.000
_cell.angle_alpha   90.00
_cell.angle_beta   90.00
_cell.angle_gamma   90.00
#
_symmetry.space_group_name_H-M   'P 1'
#
loop_
_entity.id
_entity.type
_entity.pdbx_description
1 polymer ?
#
loop_
_entity_poly.entity_id
_entity_poly.type
_entity_poly.pdbx_seq_one_letter_code
_entity_poly.pdbx_strand_id
1 'polypeptide(L)'
;RIAAGLGRPTEAQRLLGEARRGFAERDMWYDVALADLEIAPFLLAEGSTDEVKAMATELVEAFRKRGVRPEAEKALQLFKDAADKEEATAELAGKVLRYLFRAEHQPELAFAA
;
A
#
# COMPACT_ATOMS: atom_id res chain seq x y z
N ARG A 1 0.45 -14.53 1.74
CA ARG A 1 -0.13 -14.70 0.37
C ARG A 1 -1.63 -14.75 0.54
N ILE A 2 -2.32 -13.66 0.19
CA ILE A 2 -3.77 -13.48 0.34
C ILE A 2 -4.40 -13.52 -1.06
N ALA A 3 -5.64 -14.05 -1.14
CA ALA A 3 -6.64 -14.24 -2.20
C ALA A 3 -6.45 -13.72 -3.67
N ALA A 4 -5.49 -12.86 -3.98
CA ALA A 4 -5.18 -12.41 -5.34
C ALA A 4 -4.74 -13.54 -6.31
N GLY A 5 -4.39 -14.72 -5.78
CA GLY A 5 -4.02 -15.89 -6.58
C GLY A 5 -5.18 -16.83 -6.99
N LEU A 6 -6.44 -16.55 -6.62
CA LEU A 6 -7.54 -17.53 -6.72
C LEU A 6 -8.65 -17.19 -7.73
N GLY A 7 -8.49 -16.18 -8.59
CA GLY A 7 -9.46 -15.90 -9.66
C GLY A 7 -10.83 -15.38 -9.17
N ARG A 8 -10.87 -14.76 -7.97
CA ARG A 8 -12.05 -14.09 -7.40
C ARG A 8 -11.76 -12.65 -6.99
N PRO A 9 -11.51 -11.75 -7.96
CA PRO A 9 -11.02 -10.40 -7.68
C PRO A 9 -11.98 -9.57 -6.80
N THR A 10 -13.30 -9.65 -7.05
CA THR A 10 -14.30 -8.87 -6.32
C THR A 10 -14.44 -9.26 -4.85
N GLU A 11 -14.36 -10.56 -4.53
CA GLU A 11 -14.46 -11.04 -3.16
C GLU A 11 -13.20 -10.69 -2.35
N ALA A 12 -12.02 -10.78 -2.98
CA ALA A 12 -10.77 -10.34 -2.38
C ALA A 12 -10.79 -8.84 -2.07
N GLN A 13 -11.21 -8.00 -3.03
CA GLN A 13 -11.30 -6.55 -2.85
C GLN A 13 -12.29 -6.15 -1.74
N ARG A 14 -13.44 -6.84 -1.64
CA ARG A 14 -14.41 -6.61 -0.54
C ARG A 14 -13.79 -6.92 0.82
N LEU A 15 -13.17 -8.09 0.98
CA LEU A 15 -12.55 -8.52 2.24
C LEU A 15 -11.38 -7.61 2.64
N LEU A 16 -10.57 -7.18 1.67
CA LEU A 16 -9.50 -6.22 1.90
C LEU A 16 -10.04 -4.85 2.33
N GLY A 17 -11.11 -4.38 1.71
CA GLY A 17 -11.79 -3.14 2.11
C GLY A 17 -12.38 -3.23 3.52
N GLU A 18 -12.92 -4.38 3.92
CA GLU A 18 -13.38 -4.63 5.28
C GLU A 18 -12.23 -4.63 6.30
N ALA A 19 -11.13 -5.31 5.97
CA ALA A 19 -9.93 -5.33 6.80
C ALA A 19 -9.36 -3.91 6.99
N ARG A 20 -9.21 -3.15 5.89
CA ARG A 20 -8.77 -1.75 5.91
C ARG A 20 -9.60 -0.90 6.86
N ARG A 21 -10.94 -0.98 6.76
CA ARG A 21 -11.85 -0.25 7.67
C ARG A 21 -11.66 -0.69 9.13
N GLY A 22 -11.58 -1.98 9.38
CA GLY A 22 -11.35 -2.52 10.72
C GLY A 22 -10.04 -2.06 11.35
N PHE A 23 -8.97 -1.96 10.56
CA PHE A 23 -7.68 -1.42 11.02
C PHE A 23 -7.76 0.07 11.30
N ALA A 24 -8.42 0.85 10.43
CA ALA A 24 -8.58 2.29 10.61
C ALA A 24 -9.37 2.63 11.88
N GLU A 25 -10.46 1.89 12.17
CA GLU A 25 -11.26 2.04 13.39
C GLU A 25 -10.45 1.79 14.68
N ARG A 26 -9.35 1.05 14.59
CA ARG A 26 -8.47 0.68 15.71
C ARG A 26 -7.18 1.50 15.75
N ASP A 27 -7.07 2.52 14.89
CA ASP A 27 -5.84 3.32 14.68
C ASP A 27 -4.60 2.47 14.37
N MET A 28 -4.81 1.30 13.74
CA MET A 28 -3.76 0.40 13.27
C MET A 28 -3.21 0.89 11.93
N TRP A 29 -2.61 2.08 11.95
CA TRP A 29 -2.20 2.82 10.74
C TRP A 29 -1.22 2.05 9.85
N TYR A 30 -0.38 1.19 10.43
CA TYR A 30 0.57 0.39 9.65
C TYR A 30 -0.16 -0.70 8.86
N ASP A 31 -1.10 -1.40 9.49
CA ASP A 31 -1.96 -2.39 8.84
C ASP A 31 -2.87 -1.77 7.77
N VAL A 32 -3.36 -0.54 7.99
CA VAL A 32 -4.07 0.21 6.94
C VAL A 32 -3.19 0.38 5.70
N ALA A 33 -1.91 0.73 5.88
CA ALA A 33 -0.99 0.90 4.76
C ALA A 33 -0.69 -0.40 4.02
N LEU A 34 -0.56 -1.52 4.74
CA LEU A 34 -0.42 -2.84 4.14
C LEU A 34 -1.68 -3.21 3.35
N ALA A 35 -2.87 -2.99 3.90
CA ALA A 35 -4.13 -3.27 3.22
C ALA A 35 -4.31 -2.41 1.95
N ASP A 36 -3.95 -1.12 2.00
CA ASP A 36 -4.00 -0.22 0.84
C ASP A 36 -3.08 -0.69 -0.30
N LEU A 37 -1.88 -1.14 0.02
CA LEU A 37 -0.96 -1.70 -0.97
C LEU A 37 -1.41 -3.07 -1.51
N GLU A 38 -2.19 -3.84 -0.73
CA GLU A 38 -2.85 -5.06 -1.21
C GLU A 38 -4.06 -4.76 -2.11
N ILE A 39 -4.72 -3.62 -1.93
CA ILE A 39 -5.83 -3.14 -2.77
C ILE A 39 -5.33 -2.53 -4.09
N ALA A 40 -4.16 -1.86 -4.07
CA ALA A 40 -3.63 -1.12 -5.22
C ALA A 40 -3.61 -1.90 -6.56
N PRO A 41 -3.25 -3.20 -6.62
CA PRO A 41 -3.29 -3.96 -7.87
C PRO A 41 -4.68 -4.03 -8.51
N PHE A 42 -5.75 -4.04 -7.71
CA PHE A 42 -7.13 -4.06 -8.21
C PHE A 42 -7.50 -2.72 -8.82
N LEU A 43 -7.22 -1.62 -8.12
CA LEU A 43 -7.44 -0.26 -8.62
C LEU A 43 -6.68 0.01 -9.92
N LEU A 44 -5.44 -0.46 -10.01
CA LEU A 44 -4.62 -0.36 -11.22
C LEU A 44 -5.17 -1.18 -12.38
N ALA A 45 -5.75 -2.35 -12.12
CA ALA A 45 -6.38 -3.19 -13.14
C ALA A 45 -7.72 -2.60 -13.64
N GLU A 46 -8.43 -1.88 -12.78
CA GLU A 46 -9.67 -1.16 -13.10
C GLU A 46 -9.43 0.18 -13.82
N GLY A 47 -8.19 0.65 -13.86
CA GLY A 47 -7.84 1.96 -14.43
C GLY A 47 -8.22 3.14 -13.52
N SER A 48 -8.47 2.88 -12.24
CA SER A 48 -8.85 3.88 -11.22
C SER A 48 -7.62 4.69 -10.77
N THR A 49 -6.97 5.39 -11.70
CA THR A 49 -5.70 6.11 -11.48
C THR A 49 -5.81 7.21 -10.42
N ASP A 50 -6.94 7.93 -10.37
CA ASP A 50 -7.17 8.99 -9.37
C ASP A 50 -7.26 8.44 -7.95
N GLU A 51 -7.90 7.27 -7.77
CA GLU A 51 -7.97 6.59 -6.47
C GLU A 51 -6.59 6.12 -6.01
N VAL A 52 -5.77 5.60 -6.93
CA VAL A 52 -4.39 5.21 -6.62
C VAL A 52 -3.54 6.41 -6.21
N LYS A 53 -3.67 7.56 -6.90
CA LYS A 53 -2.96 8.82 -6.56
C LYS A 53 -3.36 9.35 -5.18
N ALA A 54 -4.66 9.37 -4.90
CA ALA A 54 -5.19 9.81 -3.60
C ALA A 54 -4.69 8.91 -2.47
N MET A 55 -4.84 7.59 -2.62
CA MET A 55 -4.37 6.60 -1.65
C MET A 55 -2.84 6.71 -1.42
N ALA A 56 -2.04 6.80 -2.47
CA ALA A 56 -0.58 6.93 -2.33
C ALA A 56 -0.18 8.22 -1.59
N THR A 57 -0.90 9.32 -1.84
CA THR A 57 -0.70 10.59 -1.13
C THR A 57 -1.02 10.47 0.36
N GLU A 58 -2.16 9.87 0.70
CA GLU A 58 -2.57 9.65 2.09
C GLU A 58 -1.55 8.81 2.85
N LEU A 59 -1.02 7.74 2.22
CA LEU A 59 0.00 6.89 2.83
C LEU A 59 1.29 7.63 3.15
N VAL A 60 1.82 8.41 2.20
CA VAL A 60 3.04 9.21 2.41
C VAL A 60 2.82 10.21 3.54
N GLU A 61 1.70 10.94 3.53
CA GLU A 61 1.40 11.89 4.60
C GLU A 61 1.24 11.22 5.97
N ALA A 62 0.59 10.06 6.03
CA ALA A 62 0.37 9.32 7.27
C ALA A 62 1.70 8.86 7.90
N PHE A 63 2.64 8.40 7.08
CA PHE A 63 3.97 8.00 7.52
C PHE A 63 4.81 9.21 7.96
N ARG A 64 4.80 10.29 7.17
CA ARG A 64 5.53 11.53 7.49
C ARG A 64 5.07 12.14 8.82
N LYS A 65 3.75 12.24 9.04
CA LYS A 65 3.17 12.78 10.29
C LYS A 65 3.57 11.96 11.53
N ARG A 66 3.81 10.66 11.36
CA ARG A 66 4.17 9.75 12.45
C ARG A 66 5.68 9.65 12.67
N GLY A 67 6.51 10.00 11.68
CA GLY A 67 7.95 10.18 11.83
C GLY A 67 8.74 8.91 12.21
N VAL A 68 8.15 7.73 12.06
CA VAL A 68 8.71 6.50 12.66
C VAL A 68 9.80 5.86 11.80
N ARG A 69 9.76 6.00 10.46
CA ARG A 69 10.61 5.20 9.53
C ARG A 69 10.91 5.92 8.19
N PRO A 70 12.09 6.53 8.02
CA PRO A 70 12.47 7.26 6.79
C PRO A 70 12.47 6.39 5.52
N GLU A 71 12.89 5.12 5.63
CA GLU A 71 13.00 4.20 4.50
C GLU A 71 11.61 3.71 4.04
N ALA A 72 10.67 3.56 4.98
CA ALA A 72 9.27 3.29 4.68
C ALA A 72 8.59 4.45 3.96
N GLU A 73 8.85 5.70 4.38
CA GLU A 73 8.39 6.88 3.66
C GLU A 73 8.98 6.91 2.24
N LYS A 74 10.28 6.62 2.05
CA LYS A 74 10.91 6.58 0.72
C LYS A 74 10.27 5.54 -0.20
N ALA A 75 9.98 4.35 0.31
CA ALA A 75 9.32 3.30 -0.47
C ALA A 75 7.90 3.72 -0.92
N LEU A 76 7.14 4.35 -0.02
CA LEU A 76 5.83 4.92 -0.35
C LEU A 76 5.94 6.11 -1.31
N GLN A 77 6.97 6.94 -1.17
CA GLN A 77 7.22 8.06 -2.09
C GLN A 77 7.53 7.56 -3.50
N LEU A 78 8.30 6.47 -3.66
CA LEU A 78 8.53 5.85 -4.97
C LEU A 78 7.22 5.41 -5.62
N PHE A 79 6.34 4.76 -4.85
CA PHE A 79 5.03 4.34 -5.35
C PHE A 79 4.15 5.55 -5.72
N LYS A 80 4.13 6.59 -4.89
CA LYS A 80 3.41 7.84 -5.16
C LYS A 80 3.92 8.52 -6.43
N ASP A 81 5.23 8.65 -6.60
CA ASP A 81 5.81 9.29 -7.78
C ASP A 81 5.44 8.53 -9.07
N ALA A 82 5.39 7.20 -9.01
CA ALA A 82 4.90 6.38 -10.12
C ALA A 82 3.39 6.58 -10.34
N ALA A 83 2.58 6.68 -9.28
CA ALA A 83 1.14 6.93 -9.39
C ALA A 83 0.84 8.30 -10.00
N ASP A 84 1.56 9.35 -9.59
CA ASP A 84 1.43 10.71 -10.12
C ASP A 84 1.75 10.77 -11.62
N LYS A 85 2.70 9.95 -12.08
CA LYS A 85 3.07 9.80 -13.51
C LYS A 85 2.19 8.81 -14.27
N GLU A 86 1.22 8.17 -13.60
CA GLU A 86 0.39 7.10 -14.15
C GLU A 86 1.20 5.87 -14.62
N GLU A 87 2.37 5.67 -14.01
CA GLU A 87 3.32 4.57 -14.26
C GLU A 87 3.31 3.52 -13.12
N ALA A 88 2.47 3.69 -12.10
CA ALA A 88 2.35 2.73 -11.01
C ALA A 88 1.89 1.36 -11.53
N THR A 89 2.55 0.30 -11.05
CA THR A 89 2.25 -1.07 -11.44
C THR A 89 1.89 -1.94 -10.25
N ALA A 90 1.12 -3.00 -10.49
CA ALA A 90 0.85 -4.03 -9.48
C ALA A 90 2.14 -4.66 -8.93
N GLU A 91 3.19 -4.76 -9.76
CA GLU A 91 4.50 -5.25 -9.31
C GLU A 91 5.14 -4.29 -8.30
N LEU A 92 5.12 -2.98 -8.59
CA LEU A 92 5.67 -1.96 -7.69
C LEU A 92 4.90 -1.93 -6.36
N ALA A 93 3.56 -1.93 -6.41
CA ALA A 93 2.72 -2.03 -5.20
C ALA A 93 3.10 -3.26 -4.35
N GLY A 94 3.25 -4.42 -5.00
CA GLY A 94 3.67 -5.65 -4.34
C GLY A 94 5.10 -5.60 -3.77
N LYS A 95 6.04 -4.89 -4.41
CA LYS A 95 7.40 -4.69 -3.89
C LYS A 95 7.37 -3.85 -2.61
N VAL A 96 6.65 -2.72 -2.62
CA VAL A 96 6.51 -1.84 -1.46
C VAL A 96 5.79 -2.54 -0.31
N LEU A 97 4.71 -3.28 -0.59
CA LEU A 97 4.01 -4.10 0.41
C LEU A 97 4.95 -5.07 1.13
N ARG A 98 5.69 -5.88 0.37
CA ARG A 98 6.63 -6.87 0.93
C ARG A 98 7.76 -6.22 1.70
N TYR A 99 8.14 -5.01 1.34
CA TYR A 99 9.13 -4.26 2.07
C TYR A 99 8.57 -3.77 3.41
N LEU A 100 7.41 -3.08 3.40
CA LEU A 100 6.77 -2.58 4.62
C LEU A 100 6.46 -3.72 5.60
N PHE A 101 5.92 -4.84 5.13
CA PHE A 101 5.67 -6.01 5.98
C PHE A 101 6.93 -6.49 6.73
N ARG A 102 8.11 -6.37 6.14
CA ARG A 102 9.38 -6.70 6.82
C ARG A 102 9.86 -5.56 7.70
N ALA A 103 9.75 -4.32 7.22
CA ALA A 103 10.18 -3.12 7.94
C ALA A 103 9.37 -2.87 9.23
N GLU A 104 8.17 -3.43 9.33
CA GLU A 104 7.38 -3.44 10.56
C GLU A 104 8.14 -4.08 11.73
N HIS A 105 8.80 -5.21 11.45
CA HIS A 105 9.54 -5.99 12.45
C HIS A 105 11.05 -5.75 12.40
N GLN A 106 11.56 -5.06 11.37
CA GLN A 106 12.98 -4.73 11.17
C GLN A 106 13.13 -3.27 10.73
N PRO A 107 13.14 -2.31 11.68
CA PRO A 107 13.14 -0.88 11.36
C PRO A 107 14.33 -0.41 10.51
N GLU A 108 15.48 -1.09 10.62
CA GLU A 108 16.73 -0.76 9.92
C GLU A 108 16.80 -1.30 8.48
N LEU A 109 15.73 -1.96 8.00
CA LEU A 109 15.73 -2.59 6.68
C LEU A 109 15.72 -1.52 5.58
N ALA A 110 16.78 -1.49 4.76
CA ALA A 110 16.84 -0.62 3.59
C ALA A 110 15.86 -1.05 2.49
N PHE A 111 15.25 -0.07 1.82
CA PHE A 111 14.46 -0.31 0.63
C PHE A 111 15.37 -0.38 -0.61
N ALA A 112 15.35 -1.52 -1.31
CA ALA A 112 16.01 -1.67 -2.61
C ALA A 112 14.98 -1.40 -3.72
N ALA A 113 15.11 -0.24 -4.37
CA ALA A 113 14.26 0.22 -5.47
C ALA A 113 14.46 -0.59 -6.76
#